data_AF-A0A1Q5TJJ9-F1
#
_entry.id   AF-A0A1Q5TJJ9-F1
#
_cell.length_a   1.000
_cell.length_b   1.000
_cell.length_c   1.000
_cell.angle_alpha   90.00
_cell.angle_beta   90.00
_cell.angle_gamma   90.00
#
_symmetry.space_group_name_H-M   'P 1'
#
loop_
_entity.id
_entity.type
_entity.pdbx_description
1 polymer ?
#
loop_
_entity_poly.entity_id
_entity_poly.type
_entity_poly.pdbx_seq_one_letter_code
_entity_poly.pdbx_strand_id
1 'polypeptide(L)'
;MTYDPTYLHAVAFSCQAFFNKASPRETAEMTRRSVTHHSEALKQLRERLADQEEPIKFSDSTVLVILCLTMHAHFTDDYNTAKQHMEGLRKIVDLRGGLAGFSYYSKLVMEILK
;
A
#
# COMPACT_ATOMS: atom_id res chain seq x y z
N MET A 1 -13.54 7.02 -12.53
CA MET A 1 -12.42 7.20 -11.58
C MET A 1 -12.92 8.06 -10.43
N THR A 2 -13.46 7.42 -9.38
CA THR A 2 -13.78 8.10 -8.13
C THR A 2 -12.48 8.30 -7.35
N TYR A 3 -12.29 9.52 -6.85
CA TYR A 3 -11.19 9.90 -5.96
C TYR A 3 -11.16 8.95 -4.76
N ASP A 4 -10.11 8.15 -4.59
CA ASP A 4 -9.90 7.39 -3.34
C ASP A 4 -8.83 8.11 -2.50
N PRO A 5 -9.23 8.78 -1.40
CA PRO A 5 -8.31 9.46 -0.48
C PRO A 5 -7.23 8.54 0.09
N THR A 6 -7.56 7.26 0.33
CA THR A 6 -6.63 6.28 0.93
C THR A 6 -5.54 5.90 -0.06
N TYR A 7 -5.89 5.77 -1.35
CA TYR A 7 -4.91 5.58 -2.42
C TYR A 7 -3.97 6.78 -2.51
N LEU A 8 -4.51 8.01 -2.42
CA LEU A 8 -3.72 9.23 -2.51
C LEU A 8 -2.74 9.37 -1.33
N HIS A 9 -3.18 9.03 -0.11
CA HIS A 9 -2.30 8.97 1.07
C HIS A 9 -1.20 7.91 0.94
N ALA A 10 -1.54 6.71 0.44
CA ALA A 10 -0.59 5.62 0.26
C ALA A 10 0.48 5.93 -0.80
N VAL A 11 0.10 6.57 -1.91
CA VAL A 11 1.05 7.02 -2.95
C VAL A 11 1.95 8.13 -2.42
N ALA A 12 1.40 9.14 -1.75
CA ALA A 12 2.19 10.25 -1.18
C ALA A 12 3.25 9.73 -0.19
N PHE A 13 2.85 8.79 0.67
CA PHE A 13 3.72 8.14 1.63
C PHE A 13 4.84 7.31 0.98
N SER A 14 4.50 6.48 -0.02
CA SER A 14 5.47 5.62 -0.71
C SER A 14 6.50 6.41 -1.51
N CYS A 15 6.06 7.48 -2.18
CA CYS A 15 6.95 8.41 -2.86
C CYS A 15 7.93 9.06 -1.88
N GLN A 16 7.47 9.47 -0.70
CA GLN A 16 8.32 10.10 0.31
C GLN A 16 9.42 9.14 0.82
N ALA A 17 9.09 7.86 1.04
CA ALA A 17 10.08 6.85 1.43
C ALA A 17 11.14 6.60 0.33
N PHE A 18 10.71 6.58 -0.94
CA PHE A 18 11.62 6.47 -2.08
C PHE A 18 12.57 7.68 -2.19
N PHE A 19 12.05 8.90 -2.05
CA PHE A 19 12.86 10.13 -2.10
C PHE A 19 13.84 10.25 -0.92
N ASN A 20 13.46 9.79 0.28
CA ASN A 20 14.37 9.77 1.43
C ASN A 20 15.57 8.83 1.22
N LYS A 21 15.38 7.67 0.56
CA LYS A 21 16.48 6.76 0.23
C LYS A 21 17.40 7.30 -0.88
N ALA A 22 16.85 8.09 -1.80
CA ALA A 22 17.60 8.70 -2.91
C ALA A 22 18.35 10.00 -2.55
N SER A 23 17.98 10.66 -1.44
CA SER A 23 18.61 11.91 -0.98
C SER A 23 18.73 11.91 0.55
N PRO A 24 19.92 11.75 1.14
CA PRO A 24 20.10 11.50 2.58
C PRO A 24 19.88 12.73 3.48
N ARG A 25 19.12 13.74 3.03
CA ARG A 25 18.67 14.86 3.87
C ARG A 25 17.33 14.54 4.52
N GLU A 26 17.26 13.44 5.26
CA GLU A 26 16.08 13.13 6.06
C GLU A 26 16.05 14.06 7.27
N THR A 27 14.99 14.89 7.38
CA THR A 27 14.78 15.74 8.55
C THR A 27 13.84 15.07 9.55
N ALA A 28 13.92 15.46 10.82
CA ALA A 28 13.02 14.97 11.86
C ALA A 28 11.54 15.24 11.53
N GLU A 29 11.24 16.34 10.84
CA GLU A 29 9.89 16.67 10.37
C GLU A 29 9.40 15.72 9.28
N MET A 30 10.26 15.33 8.34
CA MET A 30 9.93 14.38 7.28
C MET A 30 9.66 12.99 7.85
N THR A 31 10.48 12.55 8.80
CA THR A 31 10.28 11.28 9.52
C THR A 31 8.94 11.28 10.25
N ARG A 32 8.63 12.36 10.99
CA ARG A 32 7.36 12.47 11.72
C ARG A 32 6.14 12.43 10.79
N ARG A 33 6.18 13.15 9.65
CA ARG A 33 5.10 13.11 8.66
C ARG A 33 4.93 11.72 8.05
N SER A 34 6.03 11.03 7.76
CA SER A 34 6.04 9.66 7.26
C SER A 34 5.31 8.73 8.24
N VAL A 35 5.68 8.75 9.52
CA VAL A 35 5.02 7.95 10.57
C VAL A 35 3.52 8.26 10.70
N THR A 36 3.13 9.53 10.60
CA THR A 36 1.71 9.91 10.61
C THR A 36 0.96 9.34 9.40
N HIS A 37 1.47 9.53 8.19
CA HIS A 37 0.83 8.99 6.99
C HIS A 37 0.75 7.46 6.99
N HIS A 38 1.78 6.78 7.53
CA HIS A 38 1.77 5.33 7.74
C HIS A 38 0.63 4.89 8.66
N SER A 39 0.51 5.55 9.82
CA SER A 39 -0.48 5.20 10.84
C SER A 39 -1.91 5.37 10.33
N GLU A 40 -2.17 6.47 9.63
CA GLU A 40 -3.46 6.77 9.01
C GLU A 40 -3.82 5.78 7.90
N ALA A 41 -2.85 5.44 7.02
CA ALA A 41 -3.06 4.44 5.97
C ALA A 41 -3.37 3.06 6.56
N LEU A 42 -2.66 2.65 7.61
CA LEU A 42 -2.89 1.37 8.29
C LEU A 42 -4.25 1.34 8.99
N LYS A 43 -4.66 2.45 9.62
CA LYS A 43 -5.98 2.58 10.24
C LYS A 43 -7.09 2.43 9.20
N GLN A 44 -7.04 3.20 8.11
CA GLN A 44 -8.04 3.16 7.04
C GLN A 44 -8.09 1.78 6.36
N LEU A 45 -6.94 1.14 6.17
CA LEU A 45 -6.88 -0.23 5.65
C LEU A 45 -7.58 -1.22 6.58
N ARG A 46 -7.34 -1.14 7.90
CA ARG A 46 -8.00 -2.01 8.89
C ARG A 46 -9.51 -1.81 8.89
N GLU A 47 -9.97 -0.56 8.83
CA GLU A 47 -11.40 -0.23 8.74
C GLU A 47 -12.04 -0.85 7.49
N ARG A 48 -11.40 -0.71 6.32
CA ARG A 48 -11.86 -1.32 5.07
C ARG A 48 -11.93 -2.84 5.13
N LEU A 49 -10.93 -3.48 5.73
CA LEU A 49 -10.89 -4.93 5.84
C LEU A 49 -11.91 -5.47 6.86
N ALA A 50 -12.30 -4.66 7.83
CA ALA A 50 -13.31 -4.98 8.84
C ALA A 50 -14.76 -4.69 8.39
N ASP A 51 -14.94 -3.91 7.31
CA ASP A 51 -16.25 -3.64 6.71
C ASP A 51 -16.97 -4.97 6.36
N GLN A 52 -18.28 -4.98 6.15
CA GLN A 52 -18.98 -6.18 5.66
C GLN A 52 -19.07 -6.20 4.13
N GLU A 53 -18.89 -5.05 3.47
CA GLU A 53 -18.98 -4.93 2.02
C GLU A 53 -17.74 -5.48 1.31
N GLU A 54 -17.87 -6.67 0.71
CA GLU A 54 -16.82 -7.31 -0.10
C GLU A 54 -16.24 -6.42 -1.22
N PRO A 55 -17.00 -5.58 -1.95
CA PRO A 55 -16.46 -4.75 -3.02
C PRO A 55 -15.37 -3.78 -2.57
N ILE A 56 -15.47 -3.26 -1.34
CA ILE A 56 -14.51 -2.29 -0.79
C ILE A 56 -13.23 -3.02 -0.34
N LYS A 57 -13.37 -4.19 0.28
CA LYS A 57 -12.26 -5.03 0.77
C LYS A 57 -11.29 -5.44 -0.34
N PHE A 58 -11.82 -5.76 -1.51
CA PHE A 58 -11.02 -6.31 -2.61
C PHE A 58 -10.81 -5.31 -3.75
N SER A 59 -11.14 -4.03 -3.52
CA SER A 59 -10.93 -2.95 -4.48
C SER A 59 -9.46 -2.76 -4.87
N ASP A 60 -9.22 -2.18 -6.05
CA ASP A 60 -7.86 -1.86 -6.53
C ASP A 60 -7.11 -0.96 -5.56
N SER A 61 -7.82 -0.06 -4.90
CA SER A 61 -7.20 0.83 -3.93
C SER A 61 -6.75 0.12 -2.67
N THR A 62 -7.49 -0.87 -2.17
CA THR A 62 -7.03 -1.70 -1.05
C THR A 62 -5.74 -2.45 -1.41
N VAL A 63 -5.67 -2.99 -2.63
CA VAL A 63 -4.48 -3.70 -3.15
C VAL A 63 -3.28 -2.73 -3.25
N LEU A 64 -3.50 -1.53 -3.78
CA LEU A 64 -2.49 -0.47 -3.88
C LEU A 64 -1.97 -0.02 -2.51
N VAL A 65 -2.85 0.12 -1.52
CA VAL A 65 -2.47 0.52 -0.16
C VAL A 65 -1.58 -0.54 0.48
N ILE A 66 -1.93 -1.82 0.36
CA ILE A 66 -1.10 -2.91 0.90
C ILE A 66 0.27 -2.94 0.20
N LEU A 67 0.29 -2.78 -1.13
CA LEU A 67 1.54 -2.72 -1.90
C LEU A 67 2.42 -1.53 -1.47
N CYS A 68 1.82 -0.36 -1.22
CA CYS A 68 2.53 0.81 -0.69
C CYS A 68 3.15 0.53 0.70
N LEU A 69 2.43 -0.15 1.59
CA LEU A 69 2.96 -0.54 2.91
C LEU A 69 4.11 -1.55 2.79
N THR A 70 4.00 -2.53 1.88
CA THR A 70 5.10 -3.44 1.55
C THR A 70 6.33 -2.66 1.10
N MET A 71 6.17 -1.78 0.09
CA MET A 71 7.28 -1.02 -0.47
C MET A 71 7.95 -0.14 0.58
N HIS A 72 7.16 0.52 1.44
CA HIS A 72 7.70 1.31 2.54
C HIS A 72 8.58 0.47 3.46
N ALA A 73 8.05 -0.65 3.99
CA ALA A 73 8.79 -1.52 4.88
C ALA A 73 10.07 -2.07 4.22
N HIS A 74 10.00 -2.39 2.93
CA HIS A 74 11.16 -2.81 2.14
C HIS A 74 12.20 -1.70 2.01
N PHE A 75 11.78 -0.46 1.72
CA PHE A 75 12.70 0.67 1.59
C PHE A 75 13.35 1.09 2.90
N THR A 76 12.67 0.91 4.04
CA THR A 76 13.20 1.14 5.40
C THR A 76 13.92 -0.08 5.98
N ASP A 77 14.23 -1.09 5.16
CA ASP A 77 14.94 -2.32 5.54
C ASP A 77 14.22 -3.17 6.62
N ASP A 78 12.92 -2.95 6.84
CA ASP A 78 12.05 -3.81 7.65
C ASP A 78 11.46 -4.94 6.81
N TYR A 79 12.34 -5.87 6.44
CA TYR A 79 12.00 -7.00 5.57
C TYR A 79 10.96 -7.95 6.19
N ASN A 80 10.88 -8.02 7.52
CA ASN A 80 9.90 -8.88 8.18
C ASN A 80 8.48 -8.31 8.02
N THR A 81 8.32 -7.01 8.26
CA THR A 81 7.03 -6.32 8.02
C THR A 81 6.67 -6.33 6.54
N ALA A 82 7.64 -6.13 5.64
CA ALA A 82 7.40 -6.21 4.20
C ALA A 82 6.86 -7.59 3.78
N LYS A 83 7.43 -8.68 4.32
CA LYS A 83 6.96 -10.05 4.06
C LYS A 83 5.52 -10.25 4.54
N GLN A 84 5.18 -9.78 5.74
CA GLN A 84 3.82 -9.88 6.27
C GLN A 84 2.81 -9.12 5.39
N HIS A 85 3.17 -7.93 4.91
CA HIS A 85 2.33 -7.18 3.97
C HIS A 85 2.18 -7.91 2.62
N MET A 86 3.23 -8.55 2.12
CA MET A 86 3.15 -9.38 0.90
C MET A 86 2.26 -10.61 1.05
N GLU A 87 2.31 -11.28 2.20
CA GLU A 87 1.40 -12.40 2.50
C GLU A 87 -0.07 -11.94 2.52
N GLY A 88 -0.33 -10.78 3.13
CA GLY A 88 -1.65 -10.14 3.10
C GLY A 88 -2.09 -9.76 1.69
N LEU A 89 -1.19 -9.18 0.89
CA LEU A 89 -1.44 -8.79 -0.51
C LEU A 89 -1.84 -10.00 -1.34
N ARG A 90 -1.08 -11.09 -1.23
CA ARG A 90 -1.37 -12.35 -1.93
C ARG A 90 -2.76 -12.87 -1.55
N LYS A 91 -3.09 -12.88 -0.26
CA LYS A 91 -4.42 -13.33 0.21
C LYS A 91 -5.55 -12.49 -0.39
N ILE A 92 -5.40 -11.17 -0.44
CA ILE A 92 -6.41 -10.27 -1.03
C ILE A 92 -6.54 -10.51 -2.54
N VAL A 93 -5.42 -10.67 -3.26
CA VAL A 93 -5.40 -11.00 -4.69
C VAL A 93 -6.11 -12.34 -4.95
N ASP A 94 -5.82 -13.36 -4.16
CA ASP A 94 -6.44 -14.69 -4.29
C ASP A 94 -7.95 -14.61 -4.04
N LEU A 95 -8.40 -13.91 -2.99
CA LEU A 95 -9.83 -13.71 -2.70
C LEU A 95 -10.57 -12.93 -3.80
N ARG A 96 -9.87 -12.08 -4.54
CA ARG A 96 -10.42 -11.34 -5.69
C ARG A 96 -10.54 -12.20 -6.97
N GLY A 97 -10.13 -13.46 -6.94
CA GLY A 97 -10.09 -14.33 -8.13
C GLY A 97 -8.75 -14.30 -8.85
N GLY A 98 -7.67 -13.95 -8.15
CA GLY A 98 -6.30 -13.92 -8.67
C GLY A 98 -6.02 -12.72 -9.59
N LEU A 99 -4.89 -12.78 -10.30
CA LEU A 99 -4.45 -11.69 -11.19
C LEU A 99 -5.43 -11.41 -12.35
N ALA A 100 -6.27 -12.38 -12.73
CA ALA A 100 -7.31 -12.19 -13.73
C ALA A 100 -8.38 -11.16 -13.31
N GLY A 101 -8.62 -11.02 -11.99
CA GLY A 101 -9.50 -10.00 -11.40
C GLY A 101 -9.01 -8.56 -11.56
N PHE A 102 -7.82 -8.36 -12.13
CA PHE A 102 -7.18 -7.07 -12.38
C PHE A 102 -7.02 -6.74 -13.87
N SER A 103 -7.64 -7.52 -14.77
CA SER A 103 -7.47 -7.41 -16.23
C SER A 103 -7.74 -6.03 -16.85
N TYR A 104 -8.38 -5.10 -16.12
CA TYR A 104 -8.57 -3.71 -16.53
C TYR A 104 -7.42 -2.75 -16.11
N TYR A 105 -6.51 -3.17 -15.23
CA TYR A 105 -5.43 -2.36 -14.65
C TYR A 105 -4.05 -3.00 -14.87
N SER A 106 -3.57 -3.01 -16.12
CA SER A 106 -2.27 -3.58 -16.51
C SER A 106 -1.07 -3.06 -15.73
N LYS A 107 -1.11 -1.79 -15.30
CA LYS A 107 -0.06 -1.17 -14.47
C LYS A 107 0.01 -1.79 -13.07
N LEU A 108 -1.13 -2.12 -12.47
CA LEU A 108 -1.17 -2.72 -11.13
C LEU A 108 -0.55 -4.12 -11.14
N VAL A 109 -0.90 -4.92 -12.15
CA VAL A 109 -0.34 -6.26 -12.34
C VAL A 109 1.19 -6.19 -12.50
N MET A 110 1.69 -5.20 -13.25
CA MET A 110 3.12 -4.96 -13.41
C MET A 110 3.84 -4.61 -12.11
N GLU A 111 3.18 -3.92 -11.16
CA GLU A 111 3.80 -3.62 -9.86
C GLU A 111 3.74 -4.80 -8.88
N ILE A 112 2.70 -5.63 -8.95
CA ILE A 112 2.61 -6.85 -8.12
C ILE A 112 3.65 -7.90 -8.54
N LEU A 113 3.97 -7.98 -9.83
CA LEU A 113 4.90 -8.98 -10.38
C LEU A 113 6.39 -8.61 -10.26
N LYS A 114 6.70 -7.37 -9.86
CA LYS A 114 8.07 -6.90 -9.66
C LYS A 114 8.59 -7.27 -8.27
#